data_AF-A0A7X6BI37-F1
#
_entry.id   AF-A0A7X6BI37-F1
#
_cell.length_a   1.000
_cell.length_b   1.000
_cell.length_c   1.000
_cell.angle_alpha   90.00
_cell.angle_beta   90.00
_cell.angle_gamma   90.00
#
_symmetry.space_group_name_H-M   'P 1'
#
loop_
_entity.id
_entity.type
_entity.pdbx_description
1 polymer ?
#
loop_
_entity_poly.entity_id
_entity_poly.type
_entity_poly.pdbx_seq_one_letter_code
_entity_poly.pdbx_strand_id
1 'polypeptide(L)' 'MSIVLLKIWQSENKSIYYELSKKYNVPVKHVYKLVHGKKVKLKMNSYLVLLELRNRNIIRGFALTSQFK' A
#
# COMPACT_ATOMS: atom_id res chain seq x y z
N MET A 1 -11.14 -17.41 -2.47
CA MET A 1 -10.93 -15.94 -2.46
C MET A 1 -10.24 -15.54 -1.15
N SER A 2 -9.16 -14.75 -1.16
CA SER A 2 -8.48 -14.35 0.09
C SER A 2 -9.30 -13.30 0.86
N ILE A 3 -9.43 -13.42 2.18
CA ILE A 3 -10.12 -12.44 3.06
C ILE A 3 -9.68 -10.98 2.81
N VAL A 4 -8.40 -10.77 2.48
CA VAL A 4 -7.87 -9.43 2.20
C VAL A 4 -8.41 -8.86 0.89
N LEU A 5 -8.62 -9.71 -0.13
CA LEU A 5 -9.21 -9.28 -1.39
C LEU A 5 -10.68 -8.89 -1.22
N LEU A 6 -11.42 -9.59 -0.37
CA LEU A 6 -12.80 -9.22 -0.03
C LEU A 6 -12.85 -7.85 0.68
N LYS A 7 -11.94 -7.62 1.64
CA LYS A 7 -11.82 -6.31 2.30
C LYS A 7 -11.43 -5.18 1.36
N ILE A 8 -10.56 -5.45 0.39
CA ILE A 8 -10.20 -4.49 -0.67
C ILE A 8 -11.43 -4.15 -1.52
N TRP A 9 -12.22 -5.15 -1.89
CA TRP A 9 -13.42 -4.96 -2.70
C TRP A 9 -14.51 -4.14 -2.00
N GLN A 10 -14.65 -4.32 -0.69
CA GLN A 10 -15.58 -3.57 0.17
C GLN A 10 -15.06 -2.19 0.60
N SER A 11 -13.80 -1.87 0.33
CA SER A 11 -13.20 -0.59 0.73
C SER A 11 -13.63 0.53 -0.21
N GLU A 12 -13.98 1.69 0.34
CA GLU A 12 -14.27 2.91 -0.43
C GLU A 12 -13.07 3.34 -1.29
N ASN A 13 -11.86 3.24 -0.71
CA ASN A 13 -10.59 3.54 -1.38
C ASN A 13 -10.11 2.48 -2.38
N LYS A 14 -10.95 1.52 -2.79
CA LYS A 14 -10.55 0.43 -3.70
C LYS A 14 -9.89 0.94 -4.98
N SER A 15 -10.42 2.02 -5.56
CA SER A 15 -9.90 2.60 -6.80
C SER A 15 -8.43 2.98 -6.66
N ILE A 16 -8.07 3.63 -5.56
CA ILE A 16 -6.70 4.07 -5.27
C ILE A 16 -5.77 2.87 -5.10
N TYR A 17 -6.23 1.79 -4.47
CA TYR A 17 -5.42 0.57 -4.32
C TYR A 17 -5.09 -0.06 -5.67
N TYR A 18 -6.05 -0.11 -6.59
CA TYR A 18 -5.84 -0.64 -7.94
C TYR A 18 -5.00 0.30 -8.81
N GLU A 19 -5.18 1.62 -8.69
CA GLU A 19 -4.40 2.64 -9.39
C GLU A 19 -2.91 2.56 -9.02
N LEU A 20 -2.60 2.59 -7.72
CA LEU A 20 -1.22 2.49 -7.22
C LEU A 20 -0.60 1.13 -7.52
N SER A 21 -1.41 0.06 -7.45
CA SER A 21 -0.96 -1.29 -7.79
C SER A 21 -0.50 -1.37 -9.24
N LYS A 22 -1.26 -0.82 -10.19
CA LYS A 22 -0.89 -0.78 -11.60
C LYS A 22 0.30 0.15 -11.85
N LYS A 23 0.27 1.36 -11.28
CA LYS A 23 1.31 2.37 -11.48
C LYS A 23 2.70 1.91 -11.05
N TYR A 24 2.80 1.21 -9.92
CA TYR A 24 4.07 0.78 -9.35
C TYR A 24 4.38 -0.70 -9.54
N ASN A 25 3.54 -1.43 -10.28
CA ASN A 25 3.63 -2.88 -10.47
C ASN A 25 3.77 -3.64 -9.14
N VAL A 26 2.91 -3.31 -8.17
CA VAL A 26 2.90 -3.91 -6.83
C VAL A 26 1.54 -4.60 -6.62
N PRO A 27 1.46 -5.78 -5.98
CA PRO A 27 0.16 -6.42 -5.74
C PRO A 27 -0.80 -5.53 -4.94
N VAL A 28 -2.08 -5.46 -5.32
CA VAL A 28 -3.12 -4.68 -4.61
C VAL A 28 -3.20 -5.03 -3.13
N LYS A 29 -3.04 -6.32 -2.79
CA LYS A 29 -2.95 -6.81 -1.40
C LYS A 29 -1.83 -6.14 -0.61
N HIS A 30 -0.72 -5.84 -1.27
CA HIS A 30 0.43 -5.20 -0.66
C HIS A 30 0.16 -3.71 -0.44
N VAL A 31 -0.43 -3.01 -1.42
CA VAL A 31 -0.86 -1.61 -1.27
C VAL A 31 -1.85 -1.45 -0.12
N TYR A 32 -2.85 -2.32 -0.05
CA TYR A 32 -3.82 -2.36 1.06
C TYR A 32 -3.13 -2.51 2.42
N LYS A 33 -2.16 -3.44 2.52
CA LYS A 33 -1.40 -3.63 3.76
C LYS A 33 -0.61 -2.38 4.16
N LEU A 34 -0.02 -1.67 3.21
CA LEU A 34 0.73 -0.43 3.45
C LEU A 34 -0.19 0.67 4.03
N VAL A 35 -1.36 0.87 3.42
CA VAL A 35 -2.36 1.86 3.86
C VAL A 35 -2.83 1.56 5.29
N HIS A 36 -3.06 0.29 5.60
CA HIS A 36 -3.53 -0.13 6.93
C HIS A 36 -2.40 -0.35 7.95
N GLY A 37 -1.18 0.14 7.70
CA GLY A 37 -0.06 0.08 8.64
C GLY A 37 0.41 -1.34 8.99
N LYS A 38 0.12 -2.33 8.13
CA LYS A 38 0.58 -3.70 8.35
C LYS A 38 2.06 -3.81 8.02
N LYS A 39 2.81 -4.52 8.86
CA LYS A 39 4.23 -4.85 8.60
C LYS A 39 4.33 -5.65 7.28
N VAL A 40 5.08 -5.10 6.33
CA VAL A 40 5.37 -5.73 5.03
C VAL A 40 6.84 -5.54 4.68
N LYS A 41 7.40 -6.52 3.96
CA LYS A 41 8.75 -6.39 3.40
C LYS A 41 8.76 -5.30 2.34
N LEU A 42 9.48 -4.22 2.62
CA LEU A 42 9.58 -3.07 1.74
C LEU A 42 10.51 -3.39 0.56
N LYS A 43 10.03 -3.09 -0.64
CA LYS A 43 10.82 -3.02 -1.88
C LYS A 43 10.84 -1.57 -2.35
N MET A 44 11.74 -1.22 -3.28
CA MET A 44 11.83 0.14 -3.82
C MET A 44 10.48 0.68 -4.31
N ASN A 45 9.71 -0.12 -5.05
CA ASN A 45 8.38 0.27 -5.53
C ASN A 45 7.36 0.46 -4.40
N SER A 46 7.45 -0.32 -3.31
CA SER A 46 6.60 -0.15 -2.13
C SER A 46 6.86 1.18 -1.42
N TYR A 47 8.10 1.66 -1.46
CA TYR A 47 8.46 2.97 -0.90
C TYR A 47 7.84 4.11 -1.71
N LEU A 48 7.86 4.02 -3.04
CA LEU A 48 7.19 5.00 -3.91
C LEU A 48 5.68 5.04 -3.66
N VAL A 49 5.05 3.87 -3.46
CA VAL A 49 3.63 3.77 -3.07
C VAL A 49 3.38 4.52 -1.75
N LEU A 50 4.23 4.35 -0.74
CA LEU A 50 4.09 5.05 0.55
C LEU A 50 4.23 6.58 0.41
N LEU A 51 5.16 7.05 -0.43
CA LEU A 51 5.31 8.47 -0.72
C LEU A 51 4.05 9.03 -1.39
N GLU A 52 3.49 8.35 -2.38
CA GLU A 52 2.28 8.82 -3.05
C GLU A 52 1.05 8.77 -2.13
N LEU A 53 0.92 7.73 -1.29
CA LEU A 53 -0.13 7.65 -0.27
C LEU A 53 -0.05 8.80 0.74
N ARG A 54 1.16 9.19 1.13
CA ARG A 54 1.39 10.35 2.00
C ARG A 54 1.04 11.65 1.27
N ASN A 55 1.46 11.80 0.01
CA ASN A 55 1.18 13.00 -0.78
C ASN A 55 -0.32 13.21 -1.02
N ARG A 56 -1.08 12.12 -1.12
CA ARG A 56 -2.56 12.13 -1.22
C ARG A 56 -3.27 12.25 0.13
N ASN A 57 -2.54 12.47 1.24
CA ASN A 57 -3.05 12.52 2.61
C ASN A 57 -3.86 11.28 3.07
N ILE A 58 -3.62 10.12 2.45
CA ILE A 58 -4.29 8.86 2.81
C ILE A 58 -3.66 8.24 4.06
N ILE A 59 -2.34 8.42 4.22
CA ILE A 59 -1.60 8.03 5.41
C ILE A 59 -0.95 9.27 6.03
N ARG A 60 -0.92 9.33 7.36
CA ARG A 60 -0.23 10.41 8.09
C ARG A 60 1.29 10.32 7.98
N GLY A 61 1.82 9.10 7.91
CA GLY A 61 3.24 8.83 7.84
C GLY A 61 3.54 7.33 7.89
N PHE A 62 4.81 6.98 7.76
CA PHE A 62 5.29 5.61 7.87
C PHE A 62 6.66 5.60 8.56
N ALA A 63 6.93 4.54 9.33
CA ALA A 63 8.22 4.33 9.97
C ALA A 63 8.95 3.17 9.28
N LEU A 64 10.21 3.40 8.90
CA LEU A 64 11.08 2.36 8.36
C LEU A 64 11.85 1.74 9.52
N THR A 65 11.49 0.52 9.93
CA THR A 65 12.13 -0.16 11.07
C THR A 65 13.36 -0.98 10.69
N SER A 66 13.73 -1.03 9.41
CA SER A 66 14.97 -1.63 8.92
C SER A 66 15.43 -0.88 7.68
N GLN A 67 16.63 -0.33 7.72
CA GLN A 67 17.25 0.37 6.60
C GLN A 67 17.54 -0.64 5.48
N PHE A 68 17.30 -0.24 4.23
CA PHE A 68 17.86 -0.93 3.08
C PHE A 68 19.37 -0.95 3.26
N LYS A 69 19.94 -2.12 3.55
CA LYS A 69 21.38 -2.32 3.66
C LYS A 69 21.95 -2.59 2.28
#